data_AF-A3VF29-F1
#
_entry.id   AF-A3VF29-F1
#
_cell.length_a   1.000
_cell.length_b   1.000
_cell.length_c   1.000
_cell.angle_alpha   90.00
_cell.angle_beta   90.00
_cell.angle_gamma   90.00
#
_symmetry.space_group_name_H-M   'P 1'
#
loop_
_entity.id
_entity.type
_entity.pdbx_description
1 polymer ?
#
loop_
_entity_poly.entity_id
_entity_poly.type
_entity_poly.pdbx_seq_one_letter_code
_entity_poly.pdbx_strand_id
1 'polypeptide(L)' 'MDGQGQPLEFANESLSGGFMFRRAGEEDWTVCGSVIARIDGRRVKVHEARFGGVVAEPVTEDIPGLAPYRQIDLTRP' A
#
# COMPACT_ATOMS: atom_id res chain seq x y z
N MET A 1 -7.40 -2.68 5.11
CA MET A 1 -8.19 -3.76 4.48
C MET A 1 -8.37 -3.46 3.01
N ASP A 2 -8.57 -4.48 2.18
CA ASP A 2 -9.00 -4.32 0.79
C ASP A 2 -10.51 -4.00 0.68
N GLY A 3 -11.04 -3.93 -0.53
CA GLY A 3 -12.43 -3.65 -0.84
C GLY A 3 -13.41 -4.73 -0.39
N GLN A 4 -12.91 -5.94 -0.09
CA GLN A 4 -13.68 -7.08 0.40
C GLN A 4 -13.60 -7.22 1.93
N GLY A 5 -12.91 -6.29 2.60
CA GLY A 5 -12.71 -6.33 4.05
C GLY A 5 -11.58 -7.26 4.51
N GLN A 6 -10.76 -7.76 3.58
CA GLN A 6 -9.66 -8.65 3.92
C GLN A 6 -8.48 -7.82 4.50
N PRO A 7 -7.90 -8.22 5.65
CA PRO A 7 -6.81 -7.47 6.27
C PRO A 7 -5.53 -7.48 5.43
N LEU A 8 -4.84 -6.33 5.36
CA LEU A 8 -3.60 -6.19 4.62
C LEU A 8 -2.43 -6.01 5.58
N GLU A 9 -1.30 -6.62 5.25
CA GLU A 9 -0.01 -6.39 5.91
C GLU A 9 0.91 -5.60 4.97
N PHE A 10 1.73 -4.73 5.55
CA PHE A 10 2.62 -3.84 4.81
C PHE A 10 4.03 -3.90 5.40
N ALA A 11 5.03 -3.83 4.54
CA ALA A 11 6.42 -3.86 4.94
C ALA A 11 7.30 -3.13 3.92
N ASN A 12 8.53 -2.84 4.32
CA ASN A 12 9.57 -2.48 3.38
C ASN A 12 10.20 -3.74 2.79
N GLU A 13 10.54 -3.71 1.51
CA GLU A 13 11.19 -4.85 0.82
C GLU A 13 12.57 -5.14 1.41
N SER A 14 13.30 -4.08 1.77
CA SER A 14 14.68 -4.17 2.29
C SER A 14 15.02 -2.99 3.20
N LEU A 15 16.18 -3.07 3.89
CA LEU A 15 16.75 -1.94 4.63
C LEU A 15 17.13 -0.75 3.73
N SER A 16 17.39 -1.01 2.45
CA SER A 16 17.65 0.03 1.44
C SER A 16 16.37 0.65 0.88
N GLY A 17 15.21 0.15 1.29
CA GLY A 17 13.89 0.64 0.92
C GLY A 17 13.12 -0.31 0.02
N GLY A 18 12.07 0.23 -0.62
CA GLY A 18 11.08 -0.53 -1.37
C GLY A 18 9.85 -0.82 -0.51
N PHE A 19 8.70 -0.96 -1.15
CA PHE A 19 7.42 -1.14 -0.47
C PHE A 19 6.73 -2.42 -0.96
N MET A 20 6.18 -3.18 -0.03
CA MET A 20 5.46 -4.40 -0.35
C MET A 20 4.24 -4.58 0.54
N PHE A 21 3.28 -5.33 0.04
CA PHE A 21 2.08 -5.71 0.79
C PHE A 21 1.76 -7.18 0.56
N ARG A 22 0.92 -7.72 1.43
CA ARG A 22 0.22 -8.98 1.20
C ARG A 22 -1.14 -8.96 1.88
N ARG A 23 -2.02 -9.88 1.53
CA ARG A 23 -3.18 -10.17 2.36
C ARG A 23 -2.76 -10.96 3.58
N ALA A 24 -3.39 -10.68 4.72
CA ALA A 24 -3.11 -11.41 5.95
C ALA A 24 -3.32 -12.92 5.75
N GLY A 25 -2.27 -13.68 6.03
CA GLY A 25 -2.24 -15.14 5.84
C GLY A 25 -1.70 -15.61 4.48
N GLU A 26 -1.43 -14.72 3.54
CA GLU A 26 -0.66 -15.06 2.34
C GLU A 26 0.83 -15.24 2.69
N GLU A 27 1.50 -16.17 2.00
CA GLU A 27 2.94 -16.40 2.17
C GLU A 27 3.74 -15.33 1.41
N ASP A 28 3.33 -15.05 0.17
CA ASP A 28 4.05 -14.21 -0.76
C ASP A 28 3.77 -12.72 -0.57
N TRP A 29 4.81 -11.90 -0.73
CA TRP A 29 4.71 -10.45 -0.74
C TRP A 29 4.71 -9.89 -2.16
N THR A 30 3.88 -8.89 -2.40
CA THR A 30 3.82 -8.15 -3.66
C THR A 30 4.56 -6.82 -3.53
N VAL A 31 5.65 -6.64 -4.28
CA VAL A 31 6.40 -5.38 -4.36
C VAL A 31 5.65 -4.35 -5.22
N CYS A 32 5.53 -3.13 -4.72
CA CYS A 32 4.87 -2.02 -5.39
C CYS A 32 5.34 -0.65 -4.87
N GLY A 33 4.81 0.43 -5.43
CA GLY A 33 5.09 1.79 -4.98
C GLY A 33 4.19 2.27 -3.86
N SER A 34 2.92 1.88 -3.92
CA SER A 34 1.90 2.25 -2.96
C SER A 34 0.66 1.40 -3.14
N VAL A 35 -0.14 1.29 -2.09
CA VAL A 35 -1.45 0.63 -2.10
C VAL A 35 -2.52 1.62 -1.68
N ILE A 36 -3.62 1.70 -2.44
CA ILE A 36 -4.85 2.31 -1.94
C ILE A 36 -5.61 1.22 -1.17
N ALA A 37 -5.84 1.45 0.12
CA ALA A 37 -6.51 0.56 1.04
C ALA A 37 -7.63 1.29 1.81
N ARG A 38 -8.35 0.56 2.66
CA ARG A 38 -9.31 1.12 3.63
C ARG A 38 -8.77 1.02 5.06
N ILE A 39 -8.85 2.13 5.78
CA ILE A 39 -8.74 2.19 7.25
C ILE A 39 -10.03 2.84 7.75
N ASP A 40 -10.75 2.15 8.62
CA ASP A 40 -12.04 2.62 9.16
C ASP A 40 -13.02 3.07 8.04
N GLY A 41 -13.11 2.27 6.97
CA GLY A 41 -13.95 2.55 5.80
C GLY A 41 -13.46 3.66 4.85
N ARG A 42 -12.44 4.43 5.23
CA ARG A 42 -11.89 5.56 4.45
C ARG A 42 -10.75 5.09 3.54
N ARG A 43 -10.70 5.61 2.31
CA ARG A 43 -9.58 5.36 1.38
C ARG A 43 -8.33 6.06 1.90
N VAL A 44 -7.25 5.29 2.00
CA VAL A 44 -5.92 5.77 2.38
C VAL A 44 -4.91 5.26 1.35
N LYS A 45 -3.88 6.05 1.09
CA LYS A 45 -2.69 5.63 0.38
C LYS A 45 -1.66 5.16 1.40
N VAL A 46 -1.18 3.94 1.24
CA VAL A 46 -0.12 3.35 2.06
C VAL A 46 1.13 3.21 1.20
N HIS A 47 2.26 3.71 1.69
CA HIS A 47 3.52 3.66 0.95
C HIS A 47 4.72 3.73 1.90
N GLU A 48 5.92 3.57 1.35
CA GLU A 48 7.18 3.78 2.08
C GLU A 48 7.39 5.26 2.41
N ALA A 49 7.71 5.55 3.67
CA ALA A 49 8.18 6.84 4.13
C ALA A 49 9.67 7.03 3.78
N ARG A 50 10.12 8.29 3.64
CA ARG A 50 11.51 8.65 3.29
C ARG A 50 12.60 8.03 4.20
N PHE A 51 12.27 7.58 5.40
CA PHE A 51 13.20 7.02 6.37
C PHE A 51 12.97 5.53 6.65
N GLY A 52 12.40 4.79 5.69
CA GLY A 52 12.25 3.32 5.78
C GLY A 52 11.11 2.87 6.70
N GLY A 53 10.12 3.73 6.94
CA GLY A 53 8.87 3.35 7.61
C GLY A 53 7.75 3.11 6.61
N VAL A 54 6.60 2.64 7.10
CA VAL A 54 5.34 2.62 6.33
C VAL A 54 4.47 3.78 6.80
N VAL A 55 3.96 4.57 5.85
CA VAL A 55 3.04 5.67 6.13
C VAL A 55 1.69 5.39 5.47
N ALA A 56 0.62 5.77 6.18
CA ALA A 56 -0.73 5.81 5.65
C ALA A 56 -1.23 7.25 5.69
N GLU A 57 -1.65 7.78 4.54
CA GLU A 57 -2.17 9.13 4.40
C GLU A 57 -3.54 9.13 3.70
N PRO A 58 -4.42 10.10 3.98
CA PRO A 58 -5.65 10.27 3.22
C PRO A 58 -5.35 10.42 1.73
N VAL A 59 -6.19 9.86 0.86
CA VAL A 59 -6.05 10.08 -0.58
C VAL A 59 -6.46 11.52 -0.92
N THR A 60 -5.48 12.39 -1.17
CA THR A 60 -5.69 13.76 -1.67
C THR A 60 -5.39 13.80 -3.16
N GLU A 61 -6.44 13.68 -3.97
CA GLU A 61 -6.41 13.66 -5.45
C GLU A 61 -5.61 12.50 -6.08
N ASP A 62 -6.06 12.03 -7.25
CA ASP A 62 -5.40 10.94 -7.99
C ASP A 62 -4.14 11.52 -8.64
N ILE A 63 -3.04 11.57 -7.89
CA ILE A 63 -1.74 11.92 -8.46
C ILE A 63 -1.29 10.68 -9.24
N PRO A 64 -1.31 10.69 -10.59
CA PRO A 64 -0.85 9.55 -11.37
C PRO A 64 0.59 9.26 -10.94
N GLY A 65 0.82 8.04 -10.45
CA GLY A 65 2.11 7.64 -9.93
C GLY A 65 3.20 7.97 -10.93
N LEU A 66 4.16 8.80 -10.52
CA LEU A 66 5.40 9.00 -11.27
C LEU A 66 6.05 7.61 -11.39
N ALA A 67 6.13 7.10 -12.61
CA ALA A 67 6.94 5.92 -12.91
C ALA A 67 8.34 6.15 -12.34
N PRO A 68 8.91 5.18 -11.60
CA PRO A 68 8.71 3.74 -11.79
C PRO A 68 7.80 3.00 -10.79
N TYR A 69 7.13 3.68 -9.85
CA TYR A 69 6.52 3.00 -8.70
C TYR A 69 5.02 2.72 -8.89
N ARG A 70 4.67 1.47 -9.22
CA ARG A 70 3.28 1.02 -9.47
C ARG A 70 2.38 1.25 -8.25
N GLN A 71 1.31 2.03 -8.41
CA GLN A 71 0.22 2.12 -7.44
C GLN A 71 -0.79 0.99 -7.67
N ILE A 72 -1.25 0.33 -6.61
CA ILE A 72 -2.25 -0.73 -6.66
C ILE A 72 -3.48 -0.29 -5.86
N ASP A 73 -4.63 -0.17 -6.51
CA ASP A 73 -5.89 0.15 -5.83
C ASP A 73 -6.62 -1.14 -5.43
N LEU A 74 -6.58 -1.49 -4.15
CA LEU A 74 -7.26 -2.66 -3.60
C LEU A 74 -8.64 -2.32 -3.05
N THR A 75 -9.11 -1.07 -3.19
CA THR A 75 -10.42 -0.65 -2.65
C THR A 75 -11.59 -0.89 -3.59
N ARG A 76 -11.29 -1.30 -4.83
CA ARG A 76 -12.26 -1.68 -5.86
C ARG A 76 -12.46 -3.21 -5.87
N PRO A 77 -13.69 -3.69 -6.11
CA PRO A 77 -13.98 -5.12 -6.21
C PRO A 77 -13.32 -5.76 -7.43
#